data_AF-A0A2V8S989-F1
#
_entry.id   AF-A0A2V8S989-F1
#
_cell.length_a   1.000
_cell.length_b   1.000
_cell.length_c   1.000
_cell.angle_alpha   90.00
_cell.angle_beta   90.00
_cell.angle_gamma   90.00
#
_symmetry.space_group_name_H-M   'P 1'
#
loop_
_entity.id
_entity.type
_entity.pdbx_description
1 polymer ?
#
loop_
_entity_poly.entity_id
_entity_poly.type
_entity_poly.pdbx_seq_one_letter_code
_entity_poly.pdbx_strand_id
1 'polypeptide(L)'
;TGEASMPSQTIRAFGEQSRTFGRRTFRRFAVLLAVLLLLTATLAAFAYAAPSPQKNNQSAARKTFDEGERLRRQATPDSLRGAVEKYEESLRLWHESGDRASETAALATLGLTLQLLHQHEKAIEV
;
A
#
# COMPACT_ATOMS: atom_id res chain seq x y z
N THR A 1 -81.99 -44.18 4.18
CA THR A 1 -81.07 -43.09 3.84
C THR A 1 -80.09 -42.94 4.98
N GLY A 2 -78.79 -42.99 4.67
CA GLY A 2 -77.72 -42.49 5.55
C GLY A 2 -77.24 -43.47 6.61
N GLU A 3 -76.08 -44.08 6.38
CA GLU A 3 -74.89 -43.97 7.24
C GLU A 3 -73.82 -44.95 6.72
N ALA A 4 -72.98 -44.45 5.80
CA ALA A 4 -71.74 -45.10 5.45
C ALA A 4 -70.65 -44.58 6.39
N SER A 5 -70.34 -45.37 7.41
CA SER A 5 -69.20 -45.20 8.30
C SER A 5 -67.89 -45.21 7.50
N MET A 6 -67.06 -44.17 7.64
CA MET A 6 -65.76 -44.03 6.99
C MET A 6 -64.64 -43.99 8.06
N PRO A 7 -63.60 -44.85 7.97
CA PRO A 7 -62.59 -45.01 9.01
C PRO A 7 -61.50 -43.92 8.98
N SER A 8 -61.08 -43.49 10.17
CA SER A 8 -60.24 -42.32 10.50
C SER A 8 -58.73 -42.44 10.22
N GLN A 9 -58.30 -43.24 9.25
CA GLN A 9 -56.89 -43.57 9.03
C GLN A 9 -56.14 -42.62 8.09
N THR A 10 -56.82 -41.70 7.39
CA THR A 10 -56.23 -40.92 6.30
C THR A 10 -55.46 -39.66 6.73
N ILE A 11 -55.53 -39.25 8.01
CA ILE A 11 -54.96 -37.95 8.44
C ILE A 11 -53.49 -38.03 8.93
N ARG A 12 -52.94 -39.23 9.17
CA ARG A 12 -51.61 -39.38 9.79
C ARG A 12 -50.41 -39.39 8.82
N ALA A 13 -50.61 -39.52 7.51
CA ALA A 13 -49.50 -39.67 6.57
C ALA A 13 -48.89 -38.33 6.06
N PHE A 14 -49.50 -37.18 6.34
CA PHE A 14 -49.08 -35.90 5.74
C PHE A 14 -48.10 -35.08 6.62
N GLY A 15 -47.80 -35.54 7.85
CA GLY A 15 -47.02 -34.78 8.84
C GLY A 15 -45.50 -35.00 8.83
N GLU A 16 -44.98 -36.06 8.19
CA GLU A 16 -43.57 -36.45 8.34
C GLU A 16 -42.67 -36.14 7.14
N GLN A 17 -43.25 -35.81 5.98
CA GLN A 17 -42.46 -35.64 4.74
C GLN A 17 -41.78 -34.27 4.61
N SER A 18 -42.15 -33.28 5.42
CA SER A 18 -41.68 -31.89 5.30
C SER A 18 -40.34 -31.58 5.98
N ARG A 19 -39.74 -32.53 6.72
CA ARG A 19 -38.55 -32.26 7.56
C ARG A 19 -37.19 -32.58 6.93
N THR A 20 -37.13 -33.18 5.74
CA THR A 20 -35.86 -33.69 5.17
C THR A 20 -35.30 -32.86 4.00
N PHE A 21 -36.06 -31.91 3.45
CA PHE A 21 -35.69 -31.22 2.21
C PHE A 21 -34.76 -30.00 2.40
N GLY A 22 -34.63 -29.47 3.62
CA GLY A 22 -33.96 -28.18 3.86
C GLY A 22 -32.54 -28.22 4.42
N ARG A 23 -32.00 -29.37 4.86
CA ARG A 23 -30.72 -29.40 5.59
C ARG A 23 -29.47 -29.55 4.71
N ARG A 24 -29.54 -30.37 3.65
CA ARG A 24 -28.39 -30.66 2.78
C ARG A 24 -28.12 -29.55 1.77
N THR A 25 -29.18 -29.00 1.18
CA THR A 25 -29.14 -27.81 0.32
C THR A 25 -28.62 -26.61 1.10
N PHE A 26 -29.16 -26.35 2.29
CA PHE A 26 -28.70 -25.26 3.16
C PHE A 26 -27.24 -25.39 3.61
N ARG A 27 -26.76 -26.60 3.94
CA ARG A 27 -25.33 -26.82 4.25
C ARG A 27 -24.42 -26.49 3.07
N ARG A 28 -24.84 -26.79 1.83
CA ARG A 28 -24.05 -26.47 0.63
C ARG A 28 -23.97 -24.96 0.42
N PHE A 29 -25.09 -24.25 0.57
CA PHE A 29 -25.10 -22.78 0.51
C PHE A 29 -24.25 -22.14 1.61
N ALA A 30 -24.33 -22.64 2.84
CA ALA A 30 -23.51 -22.15 3.95
C ALA A 30 -22.00 -22.34 3.73
N VAL A 31 -21.59 -23.47 3.16
CA VAL A 31 -20.18 -23.74 2.82
C VAL A 31 -19.71 -22.84 1.68
N LEU A 32 -20.51 -22.65 0.63
CA LEU A 32 -20.16 -21.74 -0.47
C LEU A 32 -20.00 -20.30 0.00
N LEU A 33 -20.88 -19.83 0.90
CA LEU A 33 -20.77 -18.50 1.50
C LEU A 33 -19.52 -18.36 2.38
N ALA A 34 -19.18 -19.38 3.18
CA ALA A 34 -17.96 -19.37 3.98
C ALA A 34 -16.69 -19.36 3.11
N VAL A 35 -16.66 -20.12 2.01
CA VAL A 35 -15.55 -20.11 1.05
C VAL A 35 -15.45 -18.75 0.35
N LEU A 36 -16.57 -18.14 -0.04
CA LEU A 36 -16.58 -16.80 -0.61
C LEU A 36 -16.00 -15.76 0.36
N LEU A 37 -16.41 -15.79 1.63
CA LEU A 37 -15.88 -14.89 2.65
C LEU A 37 -14.38 -15.10 2.86
N LEU A 38 -13.92 -16.35 2.93
CA LEU A 38 -12.48 -16.67 3.04
C LEU A 38 -11.70 -16.18 1.82
N LEU A 39 -12.21 -16.36 0.61
CA LEU A 39 -11.59 -15.85 -0.61
C LEU A 39 -11.53 -14.33 -0.62
N THR A 40 -12.59 -13.64 -0.20
CA THR A 40 -12.55 -12.17 -0.11
C THR A 40 -11.56 -11.68 0.95
N ALA A 41 -11.45 -12.37 2.08
CA ALA A 41 -10.51 -12.02 3.15
C ALA A 41 -9.05 -12.25 2.73
N THR A 42 -8.75 -13.33 2.00
CA THR A 42 -7.39 -13.58 1.49
C THR A 42 -6.99 -12.58 0.41
N LEU A 43 -7.90 -12.20 -0.48
CA LEU A 43 -7.65 -11.13 -1.46
C LEU A 43 -7.39 -9.78 -0.78
N ALA A 44 -8.20 -9.40 0.22
CA ALA A 44 -8.02 -8.16 0.96
C ALA A 44 -6.67 -8.11 1.71
N ALA A 45 -6.28 -9.22 2.35
CA ALA A 45 -4.99 -9.31 3.06
C ALA A 45 -3.79 -9.18 2.10
N PHE A 46 -3.87 -9.76 0.90
CA PHE A 46 -2.81 -9.64 -0.11
C PHE A 46 -2.67 -8.22 -0.66
N ALA A 47 -3.80 -7.54 -0.89
CA ALA A 47 -3.80 -6.13 -1.31
C ALA A 47 -3.22 -5.19 -0.23
N TYR A 48 -3.51 -5.46 1.04
CA TYR A 48 -2.98 -4.68 2.17
C TYR A 48 -1.48 -4.93 2.40
N ALA A 49 -0.99 -6.13 2.12
CA ALA A 49 0.42 -6.50 2.28
C ALA A 49 1.33 -5.98 1.16
N ALA A 50 0.80 -5.34 0.11
CA ALA A 50 1.60 -4.68 -0.90
C ALA A 50 2.41 -3.54 -0.24
N PRO A 51 3.76 -3.55 -0.33
CA PRO A 51 4.55 -2.46 0.21
C PRO A 51 4.16 -1.16 -0.50
N SER A 52 3.70 -0.17 0.27
CA SER A 52 3.36 1.14 -0.27
C SER A 52 4.55 1.72 -1.05
N PRO A 53 4.36 2.30 -2.25
CA PRO A 53 5.41 3.01 -3.01
C PRO A 53 6.11 4.13 -2.22
N GLN A 54 5.57 4.55 -1.07
CA GLN A 54 6.25 5.46 -0.15
C GLN A 54 7.54 4.87 0.44
N LYS A 55 7.56 3.56 0.76
CA LYS A 55 8.60 2.98 1.64
C LYS A 55 9.92 2.70 0.91
N ASN A 56 9.86 2.39 -0.39
CA ASN A 56 11.04 2.21 -1.24
C ASN A 56 11.61 3.56 -1.72
N ASN A 57 10.75 4.53 -2.04
CA ASN A 57 11.19 5.83 -2.53
C ASN A 57 11.87 6.66 -1.42
N GLN A 58 11.43 6.52 -0.16
CA GLN A 58 12.09 7.17 0.98
C GLN A 58 13.52 6.68 1.23
N SER A 59 13.80 5.39 1.07
CA SER A 59 15.15 4.86 1.29
C SER A 59 16.11 5.27 0.17
N ALA A 60 15.63 5.31 -1.08
CA ALA A 60 16.39 5.85 -2.21
C ALA A 60 16.68 7.35 -2.04
N ALA A 61 15.65 8.16 -1.75
CA ALA A 61 15.80 9.61 -1.55
C ALA A 61 16.84 9.93 -0.46
N ARG A 62 16.73 9.25 0.68
CA ARG A 62 17.66 9.44 1.79
C ARG A 62 19.08 9.05 1.44
N LYS A 63 19.26 7.91 0.77
CA LYS A 63 20.59 7.46 0.32
C LYS A 63 21.23 8.49 -0.61
N THR A 64 20.50 8.97 -1.61
CA THR A 64 21.00 9.97 -2.57
C THR A 64 21.34 11.28 -1.87
N PHE A 65 20.54 11.72 -0.90
CA PHE A 65 20.86 12.89 -0.10
C PHE A 65 22.15 12.72 0.72
N ASP A 66 22.33 11.56 1.35
CA ASP A 66 23.53 11.26 2.12
C ASP A 66 24.78 11.21 1.22
N GLU A 67 24.65 10.75 -0.04
CA GLU A 67 25.70 10.86 -1.06
C GLU A 67 26.04 12.32 -1.38
N GLY A 68 25.03 13.18 -1.52
CA GLY A 68 25.20 14.63 -1.67
C GLY A 68 25.97 15.26 -0.50
N GLU A 69 25.60 14.91 0.74
CA GLU A 69 26.32 15.37 1.94
C GLU A 69 27.78 14.93 1.96
N ARG A 70 28.08 13.69 1.52
CA ARG A 70 29.47 13.20 1.43
C ARG A 70 30.29 13.98 0.43
N LEU A 71 29.71 14.38 -0.70
CA LEU A 71 30.36 15.19 -1.72
C LEU A 71 30.53 16.64 -1.25
N ARG A 72 29.49 17.24 -0.64
CA ARG A 72 29.54 18.59 -0.09
C ARG A 72 30.64 18.77 0.95
N ARG A 73 30.86 17.75 1.80
CA ARG A 73 31.94 17.75 2.81
C ARG A 73 33.35 17.86 2.23
N GLN A 74 33.56 17.46 0.97
CA GLN A 74 34.87 17.59 0.33
C GLN A 74 35.16 19.05 -0.07
N ALA A 75 34.13 19.88 -0.23
CA ALA A 75 34.23 21.32 -0.49
C ALA A 75 35.17 21.69 -1.65
N THR A 76 35.24 20.86 -2.69
CA THR A 76 35.91 21.21 -3.94
C THR A 76 34.87 21.61 -4.98
N PRO A 77 35.22 22.41 -6.01
CA PRO A 77 34.25 22.78 -7.05
C PRO A 77 33.57 21.57 -7.70
N ASP A 78 34.35 20.52 -8.00
CA ASP A 78 33.85 19.29 -8.60
C ASP A 78 32.93 18.51 -7.65
N SER A 79 33.30 18.41 -6.37
CA SER A 79 32.46 17.72 -5.39
C SER A 79 31.17 18.48 -5.10
N LEU A 80 31.20 19.82 -5.10
CA LEU A 80 30.03 20.66 -4.90
C LEU A 80 29.05 20.54 -6.08
N ARG A 81 29.53 20.49 -7.33
CA ARG A 81 28.67 20.21 -8.49
C ARG A 81 28.03 18.83 -8.39
N GLY A 82 28.80 17.80 -8.04
CA GLY A 82 28.24 16.47 -7.79
C GLY A 82 27.22 16.44 -6.64
N ALA A 83 27.45 17.22 -5.57
CA ALA A 83 26.49 17.34 -4.47
C ALA A 83 25.17 17.96 -4.93
N VAL A 84 25.21 19.00 -5.77
CA VAL A 84 24.04 19.63 -6.37
C VAL A 84 23.19 18.60 -7.12
N GLU A 85 23.81 17.82 -8.02
CA GLU A 85 23.10 16.78 -8.78
C GLU A 85 22.39 15.77 -7.87
N LYS A 86 23.06 15.35 -6.78
CA LYS A 86 22.51 14.42 -5.79
C LYS A 86 21.35 15.03 -5.01
N TYR A 87 21.44 16.29 -4.61
CA TYR A 87 20.33 16.95 -3.94
C TYR A 87 19.12 17.09 -4.87
N GLU A 88 19.30 17.44 -6.14
CA GLU A 88 18.21 17.50 -7.12
C GLU A 88 17.54 16.15 -7.36
N GLU A 89 18.32 15.06 -7.40
CA GLU A 89 17.78 13.71 -7.50
C GLU A 89 16.98 13.33 -6.24
N SER A 90 17.52 13.61 -5.05
CA SER A 90 16.80 13.36 -3.79
C SER A 90 15.50 14.17 -3.68
N LEU A 91 15.49 15.40 -4.20
CA LEU A 91 14.30 16.26 -4.24
C LEU A 91 13.18 15.66 -5.06
N ARG A 92 13.49 15.13 -6.25
CA ARG A 92 12.48 14.45 -7.09
C ARG A 92 11.87 13.25 -6.35
N LEU A 93 12.70 12.45 -5.69
CA LEU A 93 12.23 11.26 -4.96
C LEU A 93 11.38 11.63 -3.72
N TRP A 94 11.75 12.69 -2.99
CA TRP A 94 10.95 13.19 -1.88
C TRP A 94 9.64 13.83 -2.32
N HIS A 95 9.65 14.52 -3.46
CA HIS A 95 8.44 15.06 -4.07
C HIS A 95 7.47 13.94 -4.47
N GLU A 96 7.96 12.92 -5.17
CA GLU A 96 7.17 11.76 -5.61
C GLU A 96 6.62 10.95 -4.42
N SER A 97 7.37 10.87 -3.32
CA SER A 97 6.93 10.20 -2.09
C SER A 97 6.08 11.09 -1.17
N GLY A 98 5.88 12.37 -1.50
CA GLY A 98 5.11 13.33 -0.72
C GLY A 98 5.75 13.73 0.62
N ASP A 99 7.04 13.43 0.84
CA ASP A 99 7.77 13.82 2.05
C ASP A 99 8.24 15.28 1.96
N ARG A 100 7.31 16.20 2.26
CA ARG A 100 7.55 17.64 2.20
C ARG A 100 8.59 18.14 3.21
N ALA A 101 8.74 17.45 4.34
CA ALA A 101 9.70 17.84 5.36
C ALA A 101 11.14 17.62 4.85
N SER A 102 11.39 16.44 4.29
CA SER A 102 12.69 16.12 3.71
C SER A 102 12.96 16.93 2.44
N GLU A 103 11.95 17.15 1.58
CA GLU A 103 12.05 18.03 0.40
C GLU A 103 12.51 19.45 0.80
N THR A 104 11.93 20.01 1.86
CA THR A 104 12.30 21.35 2.36
C THR A 104 13.75 21.39 2.88
N ALA A 105 14.16 20.38 3.66
CA ALA A 105 15.53 20.28 4.16
C ALA A 105 16.55 20.17 3.01
N ALA A 106 16.18 19.45 1.95
CA ALA A 106 17.01 19.29 0.77
C ALA A 106 17.14 20.56 -0.05
N LEU A 107 16.06 21.33 -0.24
CA LEU A 107 16.11 22.64 -0.88
C LEU A 107 17.03 23.61 -0.12
N ALA A 108 16.93 23.65 1.20
CA ALA A 108 17.80 24.50 2.02
C ALA A 108 19.28 24.11 1.87
N THR A 109 19.57 22.82 1.88
CA THR A 109 20.93 22.29 1.72
C THR A 109 21.48 22.56 0.33
N LEU A 110 20.65 22.43 -0.71
CA LEU A 110 21.00 22.77 -2.09
C LEU A 110 21.37 24.25 -2.22
N GLY A 111 20.57 25.14 -1.64
CA GLY A 111 20.85 26.59 -1.65
C GLY A 111 22.20 26.94 -1.03
N LEU A 112 22.53 26.35 0.12
CA LEU A 112 23.85 26.53 0.76
C LEU A 112 24.99 26.02 -0.12
N THR A 113 24.78 24.89 -0.81
CA THR A 113 25.78 24.27 -1.68
C THR A 113 26.05 25.11 -2.93
N LEU A 114 25.00 25.68 -3.53
CA LEU A 114 25.12 26.62 -4.65
C LEU A 114 25.87 27.89 -4.25
N GLN A 115 25.62 28.41 -3.05
CA GLN A 115 26.36 29.56 -2.53
C GLN A 115 27.85 29.25 -2.37
N LEU A 116 28.19 28.08 -1.81
CA LEU A 116 29.58 27.62 -1.70
C LEU A 116 30.24 27.53 -3.08
N LEU A 117 29.57 26.90 -4.05
CA LEU A 117 30.09 26.74 -5.41
C LEU A 117 30.36 28.11 -6.06
N HIS A 118 29.42 29.06 -5.94
CA HIS A 118 29.59 30.41 -6.46
C HIS A 118 30.78 31.15 -5.82
N GLN A 119 31.01 30.96 -4.51
CA GLN A 119 32.18 31.53 -3.83
C GLN A 119 33.50 30.96 -4.38
N HIS A 120 33.54 29.66 -4.71
CA HIS A 120 34.70 29.05 -5.34
C HIS A 120 34.95 29.57 -6.76
N GLU A 121 33.90 29.71 -7.57
CA GLU A 121 34.02 30.25 -8.93
C GLU A 121 34.59 31.67 -8.92
N LYS A 122 34.09 32.53 -8.04
CA LYS A 122 34.60 33.89 -7.87
C LYS A 122 36.06 33.93 -7.40
N ALA A 123 36.48 32.97 -6.58
CA ALA A 123 37.86 32.90 -6.10
C ALA A 123 38.87 32.50 -7.18
N ILE A 124 38.43 31.83 -8.25
CA ILE A 124 39.27 31.37 -9.36
C ILE A 124 39.33 32.43 -10.50
N GLU A 125 38.40 33.38 -10.53
CA GLU A 125 38.35 34.47 -11.51
C GLU A 125 39.39 35.59 -11.26
N VAL A 126 40.06 35.60 -10.10
CA VAL A 126 41.05 36.62 -9.68
C VAL A 126 42.48 36.18 -9.99
#